data_AF-A0A6G2G1W2-F1
#
_entry.id   AF-A0A6G2G1W2-F1
#
_cell.length_a   1.000
_cell.length_b   1.000
_cell.length_c   1.000
_cell.angle_alpha   90.00
_cell.angle_beta   90.00
_cell.angle_gamma   90.00
#
_symmetry.space_group_name_H-M   'P 1'
#
loop_
_entity.id
_entity.type
_entity.pdbx_description
1 polymer ?
#
loop_
_entity_poly.entity_id
_entity_poly.type
_entity_poly.pdbx_seq_one_letter_code
_entity_poly.pdbx_strand_id
1 'polypeptide(L)'
;TLPVSYGYDEASGSLYFRLAFPPGTGKDDVVENPLSFVVHDRTGDGWQSVVAAGELEELSDLPYESSAVQAMWAVSIPKVDIFDVPPGDITFRYFRLVPDELSGRKAVGDEFDD
;
A
#
# COMPACT_ATOMS: atom_id res chain seq x y z
N THR A 1 5.51 -8.33 -8.10
CA THR A 1 5.08 -7.05 -7.50
C THR A 1 3.68 -6.75 -8.00
N LEU A 2 2.80 -6.27 -7.12
CA LEU A 2 1.40 -5.96 -7.44
C LEU A 2 1.20 -4.45 -7.37
N PRO A 3 0.63 -3.79 -8.40
CA PRO A 3 0.25 -2.38 -8.26
C PRO A 3 -0.93 -2.26 -7.31
N VAL A 4 -0.81 -1.36 -6.34
CA VAL A 4 -1.83 -1.11 -5.32
C VAL A 4 -1.97 0.39 -5.10
N SER A 5 -3.21 0.85 -4.90
CA SER A 5 -3.44 2.17 -4.34
C SER A 5 -3.19 2.13 -2.85
N TYR A 6 -2.50 3.14 -2.34
CA TYR A 6 -2.24 3.30 -0.91
C TYR A 6 -2.56 4.72 -0.47
N GLY A 7 -2.74 4.89 0.83
CA GLY A 7 -2.68 6.17 1.51
C GLY A 7 -1.86 6.06 2.78
N TYR A 8 -1.35 7.18 3.26
CA TYR A 8 -0.48 7.25 4.42
C TYR A 8 -1.11 8.14 5.48
N ASP A 9 -1.19 7.64 6.71
CA ASP A 9 -1.58 8.45 7.86
C ASP A 9 -0.32 8.94 8.60
N GLU A 10 -0.06 10.24 8.50
CA GLU A 10 1.14 10.84 9.11
C GLU A 10 1.11 10.78 10.65
N ALA A 11 -0.08 10.72 11.26
CA ALA A 11 -0.23 10.70 12.71
C ALA A 11 0.19 9.36 13.33
N SER A 12 -0.20 8.24 12.71
CA SER A 12 0.15 6.90 13.17
C SER A 12 1.35 6.28 12.44
N GLY A 13 1.79 6.85 11.31
CA GLY A 13 2.80 6.26 10.45
C GLY A 13 2.32 4.99 9.72
N SER A 14 1.01 4.76 9.68
CA SER A 14 0.42 3.56 9.07
C SER A 14 0.10 3.76 7.59
N LEU A 15 0.28 2.70 6.81
CA LEU A 15 -0.11 2.65 5.40
C LEU A 15 -1.43 1.91 5.26
N TYR A 16 -2.35 2.48 4.49
CA TYR A 16 -3.68 1.94 4.24
C TYR A 16 -3.81 1.54 2.78
N PHE A 17 -4.35 0.35 2.54
CA PHE A 17 -4.51 -0.21 1.20
C PHE A 17 -5.95 -0.59 0.93
N ARG A 18 -6.36 -0.42 -0.33
CA ARG A 18 -7.57 -1.01 -0.88
C ARG A 18 -7.17 -2.04 -1.92
N LEU A 19 -7.26 -3.32 -1.56
CA LEU A 19 -6.82 -4.43 -2.40
C LEU A 19 -8.02 -5.12 -3.03
N ALA A 20 -7.95 -5.34 -4.34
CA ALA A 20 -8.92 -6.14 -5.09
C ALA A 20 -8.50 -7.61 -5.10
N PHE A 21 -9.44 -8.52 -4.87
CA PHE A 21 -9.25 -9.98 -4.95
C PHE A 21 -10.15 -10.57 -6.04
N PRO A 22 -9.78 -10.44 -7.33
CA PRO A 22 -10.48 -11.17 -8.37
C PRO A 22 -10.34 -12.68 -8.14
N PRO A 23 -11.37 -13.48 -8.46
CA PRO A 23 -11.30 -14.92 -8.36
C PRO A 23 -10.13 -15.47 -9.18
N GLY A 24 -9.38 -16.42 -8.61
CA GLY A 24 -8.22 -17.04 -9.28
C GLY A 24 -6.92 -16.21 -9.24
N THR A 25 -6.90 -15.08 -8.53
CA THR A 25 -5.65 -14.34 -8.28
C THR A 25 -5.03 -14.82 -6.97
N GLY A 26 -3.73 -15.17 -6.97
CA GLY A 26 -3.01 -15.63 -5.77
C GLY A 26 -2.75 -14.53 -4.72
N LYS A 27 -3.65 -13.56 -4.61
CA LYS A 27 -3.52 -12.41 -3.70
C LYS A 27 -3.87 -12.76 -2.25
N ASP A 28 -4.68 -13.79 -2.04
CA ASP A 28 -4.99 -14.30 -0.70
C ASP A 28 -3.70 -14.70 0.03
N ASP A 29 -2.80 -15.42 -0.64
CA ASP A 29 -1.50 -15.83 -0.09
C ASP A 29 -0.59 -14.63 0.25
N VAL A 30 -0.73 -13.51 -0.47
CA VAL A 30 0.08 -12.30 -0.27
C VAL A 30 -0.30 -11.56 1.01
N VAL A 31 -1.57 -11.63 1.44
CA VAL A 31 -2.02 -10.93 2.66
C VAL A 31 -1.84 -11.75 3.94
N GLU A 32 -1.60 -13.05 3.81
CA GLU A 32 -1.34 -13.96 4.95
C GLU A 32 0.14 -14.01 5.37
N ASN A 33 1.04 -13.39 4.60
CA ASN A 33 2.48 -13.40 4.85
C ASN A 33 3.02 -11.98 5.11
N PRO A 34 4.12 -11.83 5.87
CA PRO A 34 4.84 -10.57 5.96
C PRO A 34 5.24 -10.08 4.57
N LEU A 35 5.03 -8.79 4.30
CA LEU A 35 5.32 -8.19 3.00
C LEU A 35 6.22 -6.97 3.12
N SER A 36 6.80 -6.58 1.99
CA SER A 36 7.49 -5.30 1.84
C SER A 36 6.75 -4.43 0.84
N PHE A 37 6.32 -3.26 1.30
CA PHE A 37 5.78 -2.20 0.46
C PHE A 37 6.90 -1.25 0.06
N VAL A 38 6.99 -0.97 -1.24
CA VAL A 38 8.01 -0.07 -1.78
C VAL A 38 7.31 1.05 -2.56
N VAL A 39 7.59 2.28 -2.15
CA VAL A 39 7.27 3.49 -2.92
C VAL A 39 8.57 4.13 -3.38
N HIS A 40 8.61 4.58 -4.62
CA HIS A 40 9.75 5.31 -5.15
C HIS A 40 9.29 6.47 -6.00
N ASP A 41 10.10 7.53 -6.03
CA ASP A 41 9.88 8.69 -6.88
C ASP A 41 11.20 9.15 -7.50
N ARG A 42 11.11 9.77 -8.68
CA ARG A 42 12.25 10.40 -9.34
C ARG A 42 12.04 11.90 -9.29
N THR A 43 12.86 12.58 -8.50
CA THR A 43 12.84 14.04 -8.35
C THR A 43 13.99 14.68 -9.13
N GLY A 44 14.03 16.01 -9.15
CA GLY A 44 15.16 16.76 -9.71
C GLY A 44 16.52 16.44 -9.05
N ASP A 45 16.49 15.95 -7.81
CA ASP A 45 17.67 15.57 -7.02
C ASP A 45 18.10 14.10 -7.20
N GLY A 46 17.43 13.35 -8.08
CA GLY A 46 17.68 11.93 -8.31
C GLY A 46 16.53 11.02 -7.85
N TRP A 47 16.87 9.78 -7.50
CA TRP A 47 15.89 8.77 -7.10
C TRP A 47 15.73 8.72 -5.58
N GLN A 48 14.50 8.62 -5.12
CA GLN A 48 14.18 8.32 -3.72
C GLN A 48 13.28 7.09 -3.63
N SER A 49 13.47 6.27 -2.61
CA SER A 49 12.62 5.11 -2.33
C SER A 49 12.46 4.90 -0.84
N VAL A 50 11.26 4.49 -0.43
CA VAL A 50 10.95 4.06 0.93
C VAL A 50 10.46 2.62 0.88
N VAL A 51 11.01 1.80 1.75
CA VAL A 51 10.61 0.41 1.97
C VAL A 51 10.03 0.29 3.37
N ALA A 52 8.78 -0.17 3.45
CA ALA A 52 8.07 -0.48 4.68
C ALA A 52 7.84 -2.00 4.72
N ALA A 53 8.29 -2.69 5.76
CA ALA A 53 8.09 -4.13 5.93
C ALA A 53 7.30 -4.44 7.19
N GLY A 54 6.40 -5.42 7.10
CA GLY A 54 5.58 -5.87 8.21
C GLY A 54 4.39 -6.71 7.75
N GLU A 55 3.42 -6.90 8.64
CA GLU A 55 2.22 -7.70 8.39
C GLU A 55 1.01 -6.82 8.01
N LEU A 56 0.13 -7.35 7.17
CA LEU A 56 -1.14 -6.70 6.86
C LEU A 56 -2.21 -7.09 7.87
N GLU A 57 -2.87 -6.08 8.43
CA GLU A 57 -4.05 -6.23 9.26
C GLU A 57 -5.30 -5.99 8.40
N GLU A 58 -6.18 -6.99 8.30
CA GLU A 58 -7.46 -6.83 7.59
C GLU A 58 -8.43 -5.96 8.40
N LEU A 59 -8.81 -4.82 7.85
CA LEU A 59 -9.72 -3.87 8.48
C LEU A 59 -11.19 -4.22 8.25
N SER A 60 -11.50 -5.04 7.23
CA SER A 60 -12.88 -5.47 6.94
C SER A 60 -13.51 -6.26 8.09
N ASP A 61 -12.68 -6.96 8.88
CA ASP A 61 -13.09 -7.78 10.02
C ASP A 61 -13.14 -6.98 11.35
N LEU A 62 -12.64 -5.74 11.36
CA LEU A 62 -12.63 -4.93 12.57
C LEU A 62 -13.98 -4.22 12.79
N PRO A 63 -14.36 -3.99 14.05
CA PRO A 63 -15.53 -3.19 14.35
C PRO A 63 -15.34 -1.77 13.81
N TYR A 64 -16.44 -1.18 13.33
CA TYR A 64 -16.48 0.19 12.82
C TYR A 64 -15.89 1.24 13.76
N GLU A 65 -16.06 1.04 15.06
CA GLU A 65 -15.58 1.92 16.13
C GLU A 65 -14.05 1.82 16.34
N SER A 66 -13.39 0.86 15.68
CA SER A 66 -11.93 0.73 15.73
C SER A 66 -11.26 1.99 15.22
N SER A 67 -10.28 2.48 15.98
CA SER A 67 -9.47 3.64 15.60
C SER A 67 -8.78 3.44 14.25
N ALA A 68 -8.41 2.20 13.90
CA ALA A 68 -7.83 1.87 12.61
C ALA A 68 -8.79 2.12 11.44
N VAL A 69 -10.07 1.75 11.60
CA VAL A 69 -11.13 1.97 10.60
C VAL A 69 -11.46 3.45 10.47
N GLN A 70 -11.51 4.18 11.59
CA GLN A 70 -11.73 5.63 11.57
C GLN A 70 -10.58 6.38 10.88
N ALA A 71 -9.34 6.00 11.15
CA ALA A 71 -8.16 6.58 10.51
C ALA A 71 -8.12 6.28 9.00
N MET A 72 -8.48 5.07 8.59
CA MET A 72 -8.60 4.71 7.16
C MET A 72 -9.53 5.67 6.40
N TRP A 73 -10.62 6.12 7.03
CA TRP A 73 -11.57 7.03 6.39
C TRP A 73 -11.07 8.46 6.25
N ALA A 74 -10.16 8.89 7.13
CA ALA A 74 -9.47 10.16 7.01
C ALA A 74 -8.41 10.11 5.88
N VAL A 75 -7.90 8.92 5.58
CA VAL A 75 -6.91 8.71 4.52
C VAL A 75 -7.59 8.64 3.15
N SER A 76 -7.16 9.50 2.22
CA SER A 76 -7.63 9.47 0.84
C SER A 76 -6.86 8.40 0.04
N ILE A 77 -7.51 7.27 -0.27
CA ILE A 77 -6.95 6.25 -1.16
C ILE A 77 -7.48 6.47 -2.58
N PRO A 78 -6.62 6.77 -3.56
CA PRO A 78 -7.05 6.99 -4.94
C PRO A 78 -7.77 5.75 -5.51
N LYS A 79 -8.98 5.94 -6.04
CA LYS A 79 -9.73 4.92 -6.79
C LYS A 79 -9.25 4.90 -8.23
N VAL A 80 -7.99 4.53 -8.45
CA VAL A 80 -7.50 4.24 -9.80
C VAL A 80 -7.87 2.78 -10.08
N ASP A 81 -8.91 2.59 -10.88
CA ASP A 81 -9.30 1.25 -11.35
C ASP A 81 -8.28 0.78 -12.40
N ILE A 82 -7.25 0.05 -11.95
CA ILE A 82 -6.22 -0.57 -12.82
C ILE A 82 -6.74 -1.93 -13.37
N PHE A 83 -7.89 -2.41 -12.90
CA PHE A 83 -8.43 -3.70 -13.28
C PHE A 83 -9.33 -3.59 -14.51
N ASP A 84 -9.00 -4.32 -15.58
CA ASP A 84 -9.79 -4.49 -16.81
C ASP A 84 -11.03 -5.40 -16.60
N VAL A 85 -11.40 -5.67 -15.34
CA VAL A 85 -12.47 -6.60 -14.95
C VAL A 85 -13.73 -5.79 -14.62
N PRO A 86 -14.94 -6.22 -15.05
CA PRO A 86 -16.17 -5.54 -14.71
C PRO A 86 -16.32 -5.39 -13.18
N PRO A 87 -16.69 -4.19 -12.69
CA PRO A 87 -16.63 -3.84 -11.26
C PRO A 87 -17.57 -4.66 -10.35
N GLY A 88 -18.52 -5.40 -10.93
CA GLY A 88 -19.44 -6.26 -10.18
C GLY A 88 -18.83 -7.55 -9.63
N ASP A 89 -17.69 -8.01 -10.17
CA ASP A 89 -17.04 -9.28 -9.80
C ASP A 89 -15.81 -9.08 -8.90
N ILE A 90 -15.52 -7.84 -8.48
CA ILE A 90 -14.33 -7.51 -7.72
C ILE A 90 -14.66 -7.31 -6.24
N THR A 91 -14.25 -8.25 -5.40
CA THR A 91 -14.26 -8.05 -3.95
C THR A 91 -13.08 -7.17 -3.56
N PHE A 92 -13.38 -6.02 -2.92
CA PHE A 92 -12.37 -5.15 -2.33
C PHE A 92 -12.31 -5.40 -0.83
N ARG A 93 -11.10 -5.58 -0.31
CA ARG A 93 -10.80 -5.62 1.12
C ARG A 93 -9.87 -4.48 1.50
N TYR A 94 -9.96 -4.04 2.75
CA TYR A 94 -9.15 -2.96 3.28
C TYR A 94 -8.12 -3.51 4.24
N PHE A 95 -6.89 -3.02 4.12
CA PHE A 95 -5.78 -3.46 4.97
C PHE A 95 -5.01 -2.27 5.52
N ARG A 96 -4.40 -2.46 6.68
CA ARG A 96 -3.39 -1.57 7.25
C ARG A 96 -2.07 -2.31 7.37
N LEU A 97 -0.98 -1.67 6.95
CA LEU A 97 0.38 -2.08 7.31
C LEU A 97 0.87 -1.19 8.45
N VAL A 98 1.20 -1.82 9.57
CA VAL A 98 1.99 -1.20 10.63
C VAL A 98 3.43 -1.69 10.42
N PRO A 99 4.34 -0.86 9.89
CA PRO A 99 5.68 -1.34 9.55
C PRO A 99 6.51 -1.63 10.81
N ASP A 100 7.05 -2.84 10.90
CA ASP A 100 8.09 -3.20 11.87
C ASP A 100 9.45 -2.61 11.48
N GLU A 101 9.69 -2.46 10.17
CA GLU A 101 10.88 -1.86 9.60
C GLU A 101 10.51 -0.81 8.53
N LEU A 102 11.11 0.37 8.65
CA LEU A 102 10.98 1.45 7.67
C LEU A 102 12.37 1.95 7.27
N SER A 103 12.72 1.82 5.99
CA SER A 103 13.99 2.32 5.45
C SER A 103 13.80 3.24 4.25
N GLY A 104 14.58 4.31 4.20
CA GLY A 104 14.63 5.23 3.07
C GLY A 104 15.99 5.15 2.37
N ARG A 105 15.98 5.14 1.04
CA ARG A 105 17.19 5.30 0.23
C ARG A 105 17.02 6.48 -0.72
N LYS A 106 18.07 7.30 -0.82
CA LYS A 106 18.20 8.36 -1.82
C LYS A 106 19.45 8.08 -2.64
N ALA A 107 19.30 8.03 -3.95
CA ALA A 107 20.41 8.03 -4.89
C ALA A 107 20.42 9.39 -5.58
N VAL A 108 21.49 10.16 -5.36
CA VAL A 108 21.76 11.35 -6.17
C VAL A 108 22.10 10.87 -7.58
N GLY A 109 21.42 11.41 -8.58
CA GLY A 109 21.80 11.17 -9.96
C GLY A 109 23.11 11.88 -10.22
N ASP A 110 24.22 11.16 -10.12
CA ASP A 110 25.43 11.61 -10.80
C ASP A 110 25.13 11.57 -12.30
N GLU A 111 25.42 12.69 -12.95
CA GLU A 111 25.36 12.88 -14.40
C GLU A 111 26.18 11.75 -15.04
N PHE A 112 25.50 10.77 -15.65
CA PHE A 112 26.16 9.82 -16.53
C PHE A 112 26.48 10.61 -17.81
N ASP A 113 27.70 11.12 -17.88
CA ASP A 113 28.35 11.63 -19.09
C ASP A 113 28.45 10.46 -20.10
N ASP A 114 27.65 10.52 -21.18
CA ASP A 114 27.93 9.86 -22.47
C ASP A 114 27.35 10.69 -23.63
#